data_AF-A0A449CZ42-F1
#
_entry.id   AF-A0A449CZ42-F1
#
_cell.length_a   1.000
_cell.length_b   1.000
_cell.length_c   1.000
_cell.angle_alpha   90.00
_cell.angle_beta   90.00
_cell.angle_gamma   90.00
#
_symmetry.space_group_name_H-M   'P 1'
#
loop_
_entity.id
_entity.type
_entity.pdbx_description
1 polymer ?
#
loop_
_entity_poly.entity_id
_entity_poly.type
_entity_poly.pdbx_seq_one_letter_code
_entity_poly.pdbx_strand_id
1 'polypeptide(L)'
;MAPSRSDASGPSSEVLRFPRSRSEYWFAYLFTALLMLVPTVLYVIGFSMVTATAASSSYSPYGTPTAEPSAGGATLALIGGILMIIVMLALLVPTLAISWRRLHDANLAGPFWFLTFIPGVGGLIVLALMLMPSKPEGRRFDV
;
A
#
# COMPACT_ATOMS: atom_id res chain seq x y z
N MET A 1 30.29 -43.90 49.43
CA MET A 1 29.44 -44.29 48.29
C MET A 1 28.49 -43.13 48.04
N ALA A 2 28.76 -42.33 47.01
CA ALA A 2 28.15 -41.01 46.78
C ALA A 2 26.86 -41.12 45.94
N PRO A 3 25.98 -40.10 45.97
CA PRO A 3 24.57 -40.21 45.57
C PRO A 3 24.35 -40.02 44.04
N SER A 4 23.37 -40.75 43.48
CA SER A 4 22.93 -40.56 42.09
C SER A 4 21.96 -39.37 42.00
N ARG A 5 22.46 -38.25 41.47
CA ARG A 5 21.62 -37.13 41.03
C ARG A 5 21.25 -37.29 39.55
N SER A 6 20.11 -36.67 39.24
CA SER A 6 19.70 -36.11 37.95
C SER A 6 19.49 -37.06 36.78
N ASP A 7 18.22 -37.30 36.45
CA ASP A 7 17.78 -36.99 35.10
C ASP A 7 16.32 -36.52 35.10
N ALA A 8 16.16 -35.23 35.37
CA ALA A 8 14.95 -34.49 35.05
C ALA A 8 15.04 -34.06 33.57
N SER A 9 14.74 -34.97 32.65
CA SER A 9 14.50 -34.62 31.25
C SER A 9 13.06 -34.13 31.11
N GLY A 10 12.85 -32.87 31.51
CA GLY A 10 11.61 -32.16 31.23
C GLY A 10 11.33 -32.15 29.72
N PRO A 11 10.06 -32.21 29.29
CA PRO A 11 9.73 -32.11 27.88
C PRO A 11 10.21 -30.76 27.35
N SER A 12 11.21 -30.81 26.48
CA SER A 12 11.68 -29.70 25.65
C SER A 12 10.46 -29.05 25.00
N SER A 13 10.04 -27.92 25.55
CA SER A 13 9.07 -27.04 24.95
C SER A 13 9.67 -26.51 23.66
N GLU A 14 9.55 -27.31 22.60
CA GLU A 14 9.74 -26.90 21.22
C GLU A 14 8.94 -25.62 21.03
N VAL A 15 9.70 -24.54 21.02
CA VAL A 15 9.28 -23.17 20.82
C VAL A 15 8.80 -23.08 19.37
N LEU A 16 7.58 -23.57 19.10
CA LEU A 16 6.84 -23.33 17.87
C LEU A 16 6.41 -21.85 17.89
N ARG A 17 7.35 -20.97 17.59
CA ARG A 17 7.06 -19.57 17.25
C ARG A 17 6.31 -19.58 15.92
N PHE A 18 4.99 -19.40 16.00
CA PHE A 18 4.14 -19.18 14.84
C PHE A 18 4.76 -18.06 13.96
N PRO A 19 4.83 -18.23 12.63
CA PRO A 19 5.29 -17.18 11.72
C PRO A 19 4.30 -16.00 11.74
N ARG A 20 4.56 -15.03 12.63
CA ARG A 20 3.69 -13.87 12.91
C ARG A 20 3.91 -12.69 11.95
N SER A 21 4.74 -12.80 10.90
CA SER A 21 5.20 -11.63 10.13
C SER A 21 4.39 -11.28 8.88
N ARG A 22 3.56 -12.18 8.33
CA ARG A 22 2.87 -11.93 7.04
C ARG A 22 1.53 -11.21 7.17
N SER A 23 0.70 -11.57 8.16
CA SER A 23 -0.66 -11.00 8.31
C SER A 23 -0.64 -9.55 8.78
N GLU A 24 0.37 -9.16 9.57
CA GLU A 24 0.54 -7.78 10.03
C GLU A 24 0.85 -6.83 8.86
N TYR A 25 1.70 -7.27 7.92
CA TYR A 25 1.95 -6.53 6.67
C TYR A 25 0.68 -6.36 5.84
N TRP A 26 -0.08 -7.45 5.62
CA TRP A 26 -1.32 -7.40 4.84
C TRP A 26 -2.39 -6.55 5.52
N PHE A 27 -2.50 -6.60 6.84
CA PHE A 27 -3.40 -5.75 7.59
C PHE A 27 -3.02 -4.27 7.44
N ALA A 28 -1.73 -3.93 7.58
CA ALA A 28 -1.26 -2.56 7.37
C ALA A 28 -1.54 -2.08 5.94
N TYR A 29 -1.32 -2.94 4.94
CA TYR A 29 -1.63 -2.64 3.54
C TYR A 29 -3.13 -2.42 3.31
N LEU A 30 -3.99 -3.29 3.84
CA LEU A 30 -5.46 -3.16 3.74
C LEU A 30 -5.96 -1.91 4.46
N PHE A 31 -5.40 -1.58 5.63
CA PHE A 31 -5.71 -0.37 6.36
C PHE A 31 -5.34 0.89 5.57
N THR A 32 -4.13 0.93 4.98
CA THR A 32 -3.72 2.01 4.07
C THR A 32 -4.64 2.12 2.86
N ALA A 33 -5.02 1.00 2.25
CA ALA A 33 -5.95 0.99 1.12
C ALA A 33 -7.35 1.51 1.49
N LEU A 34 -7.87 1.12 2.65
CA LEU A 34 -9.18 1.58 3.14
C LEU A 34 -9.17 3.06 3.53
N LEU A 35 -8.09 3.55 4.15
CA LEU A 35 -7.91 4.98 4.41
C LEU A 35 -7.87 5.80 3.11
N MET A 36 -7.25 5.27 2.06
CA MET A 36 -7.20 5.90 0.75
C MET A 36 -8.52 5.83 -0.02
N LEU A 37 -9.45 4.95 0.37
CA LEU A 37 -10.70 4.75 -0.35
C LEU A 37 -11.62 5.98 -0.29
N VAL A 38 -11.74 6.63 0.86
CA VAL A 38 -12.63 7.79 1.01
C VAL A 38 -12.15 8.99 0.17
N PRO A 39 -10.88 9.44 0.27
CA PRO A 39 -10.37 10.54 -0.55
C PRO A 39 -10.41 10.24 -2.04
N THR A 40 -10.10 9.00 -2.44
CA THR A 40 -10.13 8.59 -3.86
C THR A 40 -11.54 8.63 -4.43
N VAL A 41 -12.53 8.11 -3.71
CA VAL A 41 -13.94 8.15 -4.16
C VAL A 41 -14.42 9.58 -4.31
N LEU A 42 -14.14 10.46 -3.34
CA LEU A 42 -14.50 11.88 -3.42
C LEU A 42 -13.86 12.57 -4.64
N TYR A 43 -12.55 12.32 -4.85
CA TYR A 43 -11.82 12.88 -5.98
C TYR A 43 -12.37 12.37 -7.32
N VAL A 44 -12.58 11.06 -7.46
CA VAL A 44 -13.08 10.45 -8.71
C VAL A 44 -14.49 10.93 -9.02
N ILE A 45 -15.39 11.01 -8.03
CA ILE A 45 -16.74 11.54 -8.23
C ILE A 45 -16.66 13.01 -8.68
N GLY A 46 -15.96 13.87 -7.93
CA GLY A 46 -15.85 15.28 -8.29
C GLY A 46 -15.22 15.51 -9.66
N PHE A 47 -14.15 14.78 -9.97
CA PHE A 47 -13.46 14.85 -11.26
C PHE A 47 -14.32 14.32 -12.42
N SER A 48 -15.08 13.24 -12.20
CA SER A 48 -16.02 12.71 -13.20
C SER A 48 -17.13 13.70 -13.52
N MET A 49 -17.61 14.47 -12.55
CA MET A 49 -18.63 15.51 -12.77
C MET A 49 -18.07 16.67 -13.61
N VAL A 50 -16.85 17.13 -13.30
CA VAL A 50 -16.19 18.20 -14.08
C VAL A 50 -15.94 17.76 -15.52
N THR A 51 -15.44 16.55 -15.70
CA THR A 51 -15.17 16.00 -17.04
C THR A 51 -16.43 15.67 -17.81
N ALA A 52 -17.51 15.21 -17.15
CA ALA A 52 -18.80 15.00 -17.80
C ALA A 52 -19.40 16.32 -18.31
N THR A 53 -19.31 17.41 -17.54
CA THR A 53 -19.81 18.71 -18.01
C THR A 53 -18.99 19.23 -19.19
N ALA A 54 -17.67 19.08 -19.16
CA ALA A 54 -16.81 19.42 -20.29
C ALA A 54 -17.11 18.56 -21.53
N ALA A 55 -17.40 17.27 -21.37
CA ALA A 55 -17.79 16.39 -22.46
C ALA A 55 -19.17 16.75 -23.07
N SER A 56 -20.05 17.38 -22.28
CA SER A 56 -21.36 17.88 -22.75
C SER A 56 -21.31 19.30 -23.34
N SER A 57 -20.12 19.85 -23.59
CA SER A 57 -19.97 21.22 -24.11
C SER A 57 -20.65 21.39 -25.47
N SER A 58 -21.72 22.17 -25.49
CA SER A 58 -22.28 22.72 -26.72
C SER A 58 -21.49 23.97 -27.11
N TYR A 59 -21.38 24.22 -28.42
CA TYR A 59 -20.72 25.40 -28.95
C TYR A 59 -21.76 26.42 -29.41
N SER A 60 -21.57 27.68 -29.03
CA SER A 60 -22.29 28.83 -29.57
C SER A 60 -22.04 28.96 -31.07
N PRO A 61 -22.93 29.62 -31.85
CA PRO A 61 -22.68 29.97 -33.26
C PRO A 61 -21.35 30.72 -33.50
N TYR A 62 -20.79 31.33 -32.46
CA TYR A 62 -19.49 32.02 -32.49
C TYR A 62 -18.30 31.16 -32.07
N GLY A 63 -18.48 29.84 -31.89
CA GLY A 63 -17.43 28.90 -31.52
C GLY A 63 -17.01 28.93 -30.05
N THR A 64 -17.78 29.59 -29.17
CA THR A 64 -17.51 29.59 -27.73
C THR A 64 -18.19 28.39 -27.05
N PRO A 65 -17.48 27.59 -26.23
CA PRO A 65 -18.10 26.55 -25.43
C PRO A 65 -19.06 27.18 -24.41
N THR A 66 -20.26 26.62 -24.27
CA THR A 66 -21.31 27.14 -23.35
C THR A 66 -21.45 26.30 -22.09
N ALA A 67 -20.69 25.22 -21.94
CA ALA A 67 -20.71 24.42 -20.72
C ALA A 67 -19.77 25.02 -19.69
N GLU A 68 -20.34 25.40 -18.55
CA GLU A 68 -19.59 25.85 -17.38
C GLU A 68 -19.18 24.64 -16.53
N PRO A 69 -17.95 24.59 -16.00
CA PRO A 69 -17.52 23.51 -15.12
C PRO A 69 -18.47 23.35 -13.93
N SER A 70 -18.82 22.11 -13.57
CA SER A 70 -19.69 21.86 -12.42
C SER A 70 -19.03 22.37 -11.12
N ALA A 71 -19.57 23.44 -10.53
CA ALA A 71 -19.02 24.02 -9.30
C ALA A 71 -18.95 22.99 -8.17
N GLY A 72 -20.02 22.21 -7.97
CA GLY A 72 -20.05 21.13 -6.97
C GLY A 72 -19.01 20.03 -7.24
N GLY A 73 -18.82 19.64 -8.50
CA GLY A 73 -17.79 18.67 -8.89
C GLY A 73 -16.38 19.19 -8.64
N ALA A 74 -16.12 20.46 -8.93
CA ALA A 74 -14.82 21.09 -8.66
C ALA A 74 -14.52 21.13 -7.15
N THR A 75 -15.50 21.52 -6.32
CA THR A 75 -15.33 21.53 -4.86
C THR A 75 -15.06 20.13 -4.30
N LEU A 76 -15.80 19.11 -4.75
CA LEU A 76 -15.55 17.72 -4.34
C LEU A 76 -14.17 17.22 -4.76
N ALA A 77 -13.76 17.50 -6.01
CA ALA A 77 -12.46 17.11 -6.52
C ALA A 77 -11.32 17.75 -5.72
N LEU A 78 -11.46 19.03 -5.36
CA LEU A 78 -10.47 19.73 -4.54
C LEU A 78 -10.38 19.15 -3.12
N ILE A 79 -11.50 18.94 -2.46
CA ILE A 79 -11.52 18.35 -1.11
C ILE A 79 -10.93 16.93 -1.13
N GLY A 80 -11.37 16.08 -2.07
CA GLY A 80 -10.86 14.73 -2.23
C GLY A 80 -9.36 14.72 -2.53
N GLY A 81 -8.89 15.60 -3.41
CA GLY A 81 -7.48 15.74 -3.77
C GLY A 81 -6.61 16.20 -2.59
N ILE A 82 -7.04 17.21 -1.83
CA ILE A 82 -6.31 17.70 -0.65
C ILE A 82 -6.21 16.60 0.41
N LEU A 83 -7.33 15.93 0.73
CA LEU A 83 -7.33 14.82 1.69
C LEU A 83 -6.40 13.69 1.22
N MET A 84 -6.42 13.36 -0.07
CA MET A 84 -5.57 12.33 -0.64
C MET A 84 -4.09 12.68 -0.49
N ILE A 85 -3.69 13.92 -0.77
CA ILE A 85 -2.31 14.38 -0.61
C ILE A 85 -1.88 14.31 0.86
N ILE A 86 -2.71 14.79 1.79
CA ILE A 86 -2.38 14.78 3.23
C ILE A 86 -2.18 13.33 3.73
N VAL A 87 -3.13 12.45 3.42
CA VAL A 87 -3.06 11.03 3.82
C VAL A 87 -1.87 10.34 3.15
N MET A 88 -1.59 10.65 1.88
CA MET A 88 -0.45 10.08 1.15
C MET A 88 0.86 10.49 1.80
N LEU A 89 1.06 11.76 2.11
CA LEU A 89 2.28 12.25 2.75
C LEU A 89 2.45 11.68 4.16
N ALA A 90 1.38 11.56 4.94
CA ALA A 90 1.41 10.97 6.27
C ALA A 90 1.79 9.48 6.25
N LEU A 91 1.30 8.74 5.25
CA LEU A 91 1.54 7.30 5.12
C LEU A 91 2.76 6.94 4.26
N LEU A 92 3.30 7.89 3.49
CA LEU A 92 4.38 7.63 2.53
C LEU A 92 5.60 7.01 3.23
N VAL A 93 6.08 7.65 4.30
CA VAL A 93 7.25 7.19 5.05
C VAL A 93 7.04 5.82 5.70
N PRO A 94 5.98 5.58 6.50
CA PRO A 94 5.80 4.27 7.12
C PRO A 94 5.54 3.14 6.11
N THR A 95 4.74 3.38 5.07
CA THR A 95 4.46 2.36 4.05
C THR A 95 5.73 2.03 3.25
N LEU A 96 6.55 3.03 2.92
CA LEU A 96 7.84 2.83 2.25
C LEU A 96 8.81 2.06 3.14
N ALA A 97 8.95 2.44 4.42
CA ALA A 97 9.88 1.80 5.35
C ALA A 97 9.59 0.31 5.53
N ILE A 98 8.32 -0.06 5.74
CA ILE A 98 7.90 -1.46 5.89
C ILE A 98 8.11 -2.22 4.58
N SER A 99 7.74 -1.63 3.45
CA SER A 99 7.87 -2.25 2.12
C SER A 99 9.33 -2.52 1.76
N TRP A 100 10.20 -1.56 2.03
CA TRP A 100 11.63 -1.64 1.76
C TRP A 100 12.30 -2.74 2.60
N ARG A 101 11.98 -2.80 3.89
CA ARG A 101 12.44 -3.88 4.78
C ARG A 101 12.01 -5.25 4.26
N ARG A 102 10.74 -5.37 3.86
CA ARG A 102 10.20 -6.65 3.39
C ARG A 102 10.79 -7.12 2.07
N LEU A 103 11.08 -6.20 1.15
CA LEU A 103 11.80 -6.51 -0.09
C LEU A 103 13.22 -7.01 0.23
N HIS A 104 13.92 -6.35 1.14
CA HIS A 104 15.24 -6.80 1.60
C HIS A 104 15.18 -8.18 2.29
N ASP A 105 14.15 -8.41 3.13
CA ASP A 105 13.91 -9.70 3.79
C ASP A 105 13.57 -10.83 2.78
N ALA A 106 13.17 -10.49 1.55
CA ALA A 106 12.94 -11.42 0.45
C ALA A 106 14.17 -11.59 -0.47
N ASN A 107 15.33 -11.02 -0.11
CA ASN A 107 16.54 -10.95 -0.93
C ASN A 107 16.30 -10.21 -2.28
N LEU A 108 15.42 -9.21 -2.27
CA LEU A 108 15.12 -8.33 -3.39
C LEU A 108 15.62 -6.91 -3.10
N ALA A 109 16.00 -6.17 -4.14
CA ALA A 109 16.43 -4.79 -4.00
C ALA A 109 15.26 -3.87 -3.60
N GLY A 110 15.43 -3.04 -2.57
CA GLY A 110 14.40 -2.08 -2.13
C GLY A 110 13.81 -1.18 -3.24
N PRO A 111 14.57 -0.75 -4.26
CA PRO A 111 14.04 0.02 -5.39
C PRO A 111 12.94 -0.66 -6.20
N PHE A 112 12.73 -1.97 -6.08
CA PHE A 112 11.59 -2.63 -6.73
C PHE A 112 10.24 -2.05 -6.28
N TRP A 113 10.17 -1.39 -5.12
CA TRP A 113 8.97 -0.67 -4.69
C TRP A 113 8.56 0.45 -5.67
N PHE A 114 9.53 1.12 -6.32
CA PHE A 114 9.27 2.19 -7.29
C PHE A 114 8.56 1.72 -8.56
N LEU A 115 8.50 0.41 -8.81
CA LEU A 115 7.67 -0.14 -9.88
C LEU A 115 6.20 0.24 -9.69
N THR A 116 5.74 0.55 -8.46
CA THR A 116 4.40 1.10 -8.18
C THR A 116 4.04 2.32 -9.03
N PHE A 117 5.04 3.13 -9.45
CA PHE A 117 4.80 4.30 -10.28
C PHE A 117 4.48 3.98 -11.75
N ILE A 118 4.61 2.72 -12.18
CA ILE A 118 4.20 2.29 -13.51
C ILE A 118 2.68 2.14 -13.53
N PRO A 119 1.93 2.97 -14.29
CA PRO A 119 0.48 2.86 -14.35
C PRO A 119 0.04 1.51 -14.95
N GLY A 120 -1.06 0.96 -14.45
CA GLY A 120 -1.62 -0.32 -14.88
C GLY A 120 -0.96 -1.54 -14.24
N VAL A 121 0.33 -1.79 -14.52
CA VAL A 121 1.01 -3.04 -14.11
C VAL A 121 1.92 -2.90 -12.89
N GLY A 122 2.37 -1.68 -12.58
CA GLY A 122 3.38 -1.43 -11.55
C GLY A 122 3.00 -1.91 -10.15
N GLY A 123 1.80 -1.52 -9.70
CA GLY A 123 1.26 -1.96 -8.42
C GLY A 123 1.05 -3.48 -8.35
N LEU A 124 0.65 -4.11 -9.45
CA LEU A 124 0.48 -5.58 -9.51
C LEU A 124 1.81 -6.32 -9.38
N ILE A 125 2.87 -5.81 -10.03
CA ILE A 125 4.22 -6.39 -9.91
C ILE A 125 4.70 -6.29 -8.47
N VAL A 126 4.58 -5.12 -7.83
CA VAL A 126 4.97 -4.95 -6.42
C VAL A 126 4.15 -5.85 -5.51
N LEU A 127 2.85 -6.01 -5.77
CA LEU A 127 1.98 -6.91 -5.01
C LEU A 127 2.39 -8.38 -5.18
N ALA A 128 2.79 -8.81 -6.38
CA ALA A 128 3.31 -10.14 -6.64
C ALA A 128 4.67 -10.38 -5.95
N LEU A 129 5.59 -9.42 -5.99
CA LEU A 129 6.86 -9.47 -5.26
C LEU A 129 6.62 -9.55 -3.74
N MET A 130 5.61 -8.83 -3.27
CA MET A 130 5.12 -8.89 -1.90
C MET A 130 4.39 -10.20 -1.58
N LEU A 131 4.01 -11.06 -2.52
CA LEU A 131 3.48 -12.39 -2.19
C LEU A 131 4.58 -13.45 -2.06
N MET A 132 5.78 -13.16 -2.56
CA MET A 132 6.87 -14.14 -2.64
C MET A 132 7.36 -14.53 -1.23
N PRO A 133 7.62 -15.83 -0.96
CA PRO A 133 8.16 -16.26 0.33
C PRO A 133 9.57 -15.71 0.54
N SER A 134 9.88 -15.29 1.77
CA SER A 134 11.25 -14.91 2.15
C SER A 134 12.20 -16.08 1.92
N LYS A 135 13.27 -15.85 1.17
CA LYS A 135 14.30 -16.87 0.91
C LYS A 135 15.13 -17.08 2.19
N PRO A 136 15.36 -18.33 2.63
CA PRO A 136 16.10 -18.64 3.86
C PRO A 136 17.60 -18.29 3.79
N GLU A 137 18.11 -17.83 2.64
CA GLU A 137 19.51 -17.44 2.45
C GLU A 137 19.94 -16.22 3.30
N GLY A 138 19.00 -15.46 3.88
CA GLY A 138 19.30 -14.40 4.85
C GLY A 138 19.87 -14.92 6.19
N ARG A 139 19.76 -16.23 6.49
CA ARG A 139 20.40 -16.85 7.65
C ARG A 139 21.91 -17.07 7.51
N ARG A 140 22.51 -16.79 6.34
CA ARG A 140 23.95 -17.00 6.12
C ARG A 140 24.85 -16.00 6.85
N PHE A 141 24.28 -14.94 7.43
CA PHE A 141 25.00 -13.89 8.16
C PHE A 141 24.75 -13.94 9.68
N ASP A 142 24.09 -14.99 10.17
CA ASP A 142 23.82 -15.22 11.60
C ASP A 142 24.75 -16.32 12.14
N VAL A 143 26.06 -16.09 11.98
CA VAL A 143 27.17 -16.90 12.54
C VAL A 143 27.80 -16.19 13.72
#